data_AF-G2XFT4-F1
#
_entry.id   AF-G2XFT4-F1
#
_cell.length_a   1.000
_cell.length_b   1.000
_cell.length_c   1.000
_cell.angle_alpha   90.00
_cell.angle_beta   90.00
_cell.angle_gamma   90.00
#
_symmetry.space_group_name_H-M   'P 1'
#
loop_
_entity.id
_entity.type
_entity.pdbx_description
1 polymer ?
#
loop_
_entity_poly.entity_id
_entity_poly.type
_entity_poly.pdbx_seq_one_letter_code
_entity_poly.pdbx_strand_id
1 'polypeptide(L)'
;MNQSTQALQKRLSEAIAEHGKKQEELNEILEFLETIDNADLDQMSGSASSARNRRRKAKTQTVRDEKDRYEKKRDDLEVAMARMLEKIYEIKEALNSEAH
;
A
#
# COMPACT_ATOMS: atom_id res chain seq x y z
N MET A 1 29.81 3.69 -25.60
CA MET A 1 28.79 3.79 -24.53
C MET A 1 29.24 2.91 -23.38
N ASN A 2 29.47 3.49 -22.20
CA ASN A 2 30.05 2.78 -21.06
C ASN A 2 29.07 1.74 -20.50
N GLN A 3 29.58 0.57 -20.11
CA GLN A 3 28.78 -0.48 -19.45
C GLN A 3 28.08 0.01 -18.16
N SER A 4 28.59 1.08 -17.53
CA SER A 4 27.98 1.77 -16.38
C SER A 4 26.58 2.30 -16.68
N THR A 5 26.43 3.00 -17.80
CA THR A 5 25.17 3.67 -18.16
C THR A 5 24.07 2.65 -18.49
N GLN A 6 24.42 1.54 -19.15
CA GLN A 6 23.48 0.43 -19.38
C GLN A 6 23.03 -0.22 -18.08
N ALA A 7 23.93 -0.40 -17.11
CA ALA A 7 23.58 -0.95 -15.80
C ALA A 7 22.65 0.00 -15.03
N LEU A 8 22.88 1.32 -15.07
CA LEU A 8 22.01 2.32 -14.45
C LEU A 8 20.62 2.37 -15.10
N GLN A 9 20.53 2.30 -16.43
CA GLN A 9 19.25 2.24 -17.16
C GLN A 9 18.43 1.00 -16.78
N LYS A 10 19.09 -0.15 -16.61
CA LYS A 10 18.44 -1.37 -16.13
C LYS A 10 17.88 -1.18 -14.71
N ARG A 11 18.69 -0.63 -13.79
CA ARG A 11 18.26 -0.36 -12.41
C ARG A 11 17.10 0.63 -12.33
N LEU A 12 17.07 1.63 -13.21
CA LEU A 12 15.94 2.57 -13.32
C LEU A 12 14.66 1.84 -13.76
N SER A 13 14.77 0.98 -14.78
CA SER A 13 13.64 0.20 -15.29
C SER A 13 13.06 -0.73 -14.23
N GLU A 14 13.92 -1.41 -13.47
CA GLU A 14 13.53 -2.25 -12.33
C GLU A 14 12.83 -1.44 -11.24
N ALA A 15 13.36 -0.26 -10.88
CA ALA A 15 12.76 0.61 -9.85
C ALA A 15 11.39 1.17 -10.27
N ILE A 16 11.21 1.53 -11.54
CA ILE A 16 9.91 1.98 -12.09
C ILE A 16 8.89 0.84 -12.05
N ALA A 17 9.28 -0.38 -12.42
CA ALA A 17 8.41 -1.53 -12.36
C ALA A 17 7.99 -1.88 -10.92
N GLU A 18 8.91 -1.75 -9.96
CA GLU A 18 8.62 -1.94 -8.54
C GLU A 18 7.64 -0.89 -8.00
N HIS A 19 7.83 0.39 -8.38
CA HIS A 19 6.91 1.46 -8.04
C HIS A 19 5.50 1.21 -8.60
N GLY A 20 5.39 0.77 -9.86
CA GLY A 20 4.11 0.48 -10.50
C GLY A 20 3.28 -0.57 -9.73
N LYS A 21 3.92 -1.66 -9.29
CA LYS A 21 3.26 -2.70 -8.48
C LYS A 21 2.74 -2.17 -7.14
N LYS A 22 3.53 -1.34 -6.45
CA LYS A 22 3.09 -0.75 -5.18
C LYS A 22 1.93 0.22 -5.34
N GLN A 23 1.89 0.92 -6.47
CA GLN A 23 0.78 1.81 -6.80
C GLN A 23 -0.52 1.04 -7.07
N GLU A 24 -0.44 -0.12 -7.75
CA GLU A 24 -1.58 -1.04 -7.90
C GLU A 24 -2.07 -1.53 -6.54
N GLU A 25 -1.17 -2.00 -5.66
CA GLU A 25 -1.53 -2.43 -4.30
C GLU A 25 -2.18 -1.30 -3.47
N LEU A 26 -1.72 -0.06 -3.60
CA LEU A 26 -2.34 1.07 -2.93
C LEU A 26 -3.76 1.33 -3.43
N ASN A 27 -3.96 1.30 -4.75
CA ASN A 27 -5.28 1.50 -5.34
C ASN A 27 -6.29 0.44 -4.85
N GLU A 28 -5.89 -0.82 -4.79
CA GLU A 28 -6.73 -1.90 -4.24
C GLU A 28 -7.14 -1.64 -2.79
N ILE A 29 -6.23 -1.09 -1.96
CA ILE A 29 -6.54 -0.75 -0.58
C ILE A 29 -7.50 0.44 -0.50
N LEU A 30 -7.32 1.45 -1.35
CA LEU A 30 -8.22 2.60 -1.40
C LEU A 30 -9.63 2.19 -1.84
N GLU A 31 -9.75 1.36 -2.88
CA GLU A 31 -11.03 0.81 -3.32
C GLU A 31 -11.69 0.02 -2.18
N PHE A 32 -10.95 -0.84 -1.49
CA PHE A 32 -11.48 -1.57 -0.33
C PHE A 32 -12.00 -0.61 0.75
N LEU A 33 -11.22 0.41 1.12
CA LEU A 33 -11.61 1.37 2.16
C LEU A 33 -12.84 2.20 1.75
N GLU A 34 -12.99 2.52 0.47
CA GLU A 34 -14.16 3.21 -0.09
C GLU A 34 -15.42 2.33 -0.05
N THR A 35 -15.29 1.01 -0.22
CA THR A 35 -16.43 0.08 -0.15
C THR A 35 -16.95 -0.17 1.27
N ILE A 36 -16.19 0.20 2.31
CA ILE A 36 -16.65 0.10 3.70
C ILE A 36 -17.56 1.30 3.99
N ASP A 37 -18.87 1.15 3.79
CA ASP A 37 -19.84 2.14 4.20
C ASP A 37 -19.97 2.16 5.74
N ASN A 38 -20.00 3.36 6.33
CA ASN A 38 -20.10 3.53 7.79
C ASN A 38 -21.45 3.02 8.34
N ALA A 39 -22.48 2.93 7.48
CA ALA A 39 -23.80 2.41 7.84
C ALA A 39 -23.82 0.88 8.05
N ASP A 40 -23.03 0.12 7.28
CA ASP A 40 -22.95 -1.34 7.39
C ASP A 40 -22.14 -1.81 8.61
N LEU A 41 -21.15 -1.00 9.00
CA LEU A 41 -20.32 -1.17 10.20
C LEU A 41 -21.13 -1.25 11.50
N ASP A 42 -22.11 -0.35 11.68
CA ASP A 42 -22.92 -0.28 12.88
C ASP A 42 -24.02 -1.35 12.90
N GLN A 43 -24.65 -1.67 11.77
CA GLN A 43 -25.67 -2.72 11.69
C GLN A 43 -25.09 -4.13 11.93
N MET A 44 -23.90 -4.43 11.41
CA MET A 44 -23.25 -5.73 11.65
C MET A 44 -22.80 -5.90 13.11
N SER A 45 -22.35 -4.81 13.77
CA SER A 45 -21.92 -4.86 15.17
C SER A 45 -23.10 -5.09 16.14
N GLY A 46 -24.24 -4.43 15.91
CA GLY A 46 -25.44 -4.54 16.74
C GLY A 46 -26.09 -5.92 16.68
N SER A 47 -26.16 -6.50 15.48
CA SER A 47 -26.78 -7.81 15.23
C SER A 47 -25.98 -8.96 15.82
N ALA A 48 -24.65 -8.88 15.73
CA ALA A 48 -23.73 -9.89 16.26
C ALA A 48 -23.59 -9.80 17.79
N SER A 49 -23.73 -8.60 18.39
CA SER A 49 -23.55 -8.38 19.84
C SER A 49 -24.57 -9.16 20.69
N SER A 50 -25.84 -9.20 20.27
CA SER A 50 -26.90 -9.91 21.00
C SER A 50 -26.73 -11.44 20.98
N ALA A 51 -26.22 -12.01 19.87
CA ALA A 51 -25.93 -13.44 19.74
C ALA A 51 -24.60 -13.84 20.41
N ARG A 52 -23.59 -12.95 20.40
CA ARG A 52 -22.26 -13.17 20.99
C ARG A 52 -22.28 -13.22 22.51
N ASN A 53 -23.11 -12.42 23.18
CA ASN A 53 -23.20 -12.44 24.64
C ASN A 53 -23.69 -13.80 25.20
N ARG A 54 -24.35 -14.62 24.36
CA ARG A 54 -24.77 -15.99 24.70
C ARG A 54 -23.71 -17.07 24.48
N ARG A 55 -22.65 -16.81 23.70
CA ARG A 55 -21.62 -17.82 23.36
C ARG A 55 -20.23 -17.20 23.50
N ARG A 56 -19.61 -17.37 24.67
CA ARG A 56 -18.20 -17.05 24.97
C ARG A 56 -17.22 -17.73 23.99
N LYS A 57 -17.11 -17.25 22.76
CA LYS A 57 -16.15 -17.74 21.76
C LYS A 57 -15.56 -16.55 21.01
N ALA A 58 -14.22 -16.49 21.03
CA ALA A 58 -13.30 -15.69 20.22
C ALA A 58 -13.75 -14.29 19.78
N LYS A 59 -12.96 -13.26 20.13
CA LYS A 59 -13.06 -11.92 19.53
C LYS A 59 -12.91 -12.04 18.01
N THR A 60 -14.00 -12.13 17.26
CA THR A 60 -13.99 -11.92 15.80
C THR A 60 -13.60 -10.46 15.61
N GLN A 61 -12.53 -10.23 14.83
CA GLN A 61 -12.12 -8.90 14.38
C GLN A 61 -13.35 -8.19 13.83
N THR A 62 -13.58 -6.98 14.32
CA THR A 62 -14.64 -6.12 13.82
C THR A 62 -14.22 -5.56 12.46
N VAL A 63 -15.19 -5.16 11.64
CA VAL A 63 -14.91 -4.44 10.38
C VAL A 63 -14.11 -3.15 10.67
N ARG A 64 -14.26 -2.56 11.86
CA ARG A 64 -13.41 -1.46 12.33
C ARG A 64 -11.95 -1.87 12.53
N ASP A 65 -11.72 -3.00 13.21
CA ASP A 65 -10.35 -3.53 13.35
C ASP A 65 -9.73 -3.85 11.98
N GLU A 66 -10.55 -4.23 11.00
CA GLU A 66 -10.12 -4.49 9.62
C GLU A 66 -9.78 -3.21 8.87
N LYS A 67 -10.65 -2.19 8.95
CA LYS A 67 -10.37 -0.85 8.43
C LYS A 67 -9.06 -0.29 8.99
N ASP A 68 -8.86 -0.34 10.30
CA ASP A 68 -7.64 0.14 10.95
C ASP A 68 -6.38 -0.60 10.44
N ARG A 69 -6.49 -1.91 10.12
CA ARG A 69 -5.38 -2.68 9.51
C ARG A 69 -5.07 -2.21 8.10
N TYR A 70 -6.09 -1.98 7.29
CA TYR A 70 -5.94 -1.53 5.91
C TYR A 70 -5.44 -0.09 5.83
N GLU A 71 -5.90 0.80 6.72
CA GLU A 71 -5.38 2.17 6.84
C GLU A 71 -3.89 2.16 7.23
N LYS A 72 -3.49 1.35 8.20
CA LYS A 72 -2.07 1.20 8.54
C LYS A 72 -1.24 0.68 7.36
N LYS A 73 -1.77 -0.32 6.64
CA LYS A 73 -1.11 -0.90 5.45
C LYS A 73 -0.96 0.14 4.34
N ARG A 74 -1.97 1.00 4.15
CA ARG A 74 -1.93 2.15 3.22
C ARG A 74 -0.78 3.07 3.58
N ASP A 75 -0.70 3.51 4.84
CA ASP A 75 0.32 4.46 5.31
C ASP A 75 1.74 3.87 5.14
N ASP A 76 1.94 2.60 5.47
CA ASP A 76 3.21 1.91 5.28
C ASP A 76 3.61 1.84 3.79
N LEU A 77 2.65 1.63 2.89
CA LEU A 77 2.88 1.59 1.44
C LEU A 77 3.18 2.98 0.86
N GLU A 78 2.48 4.02 1.30
CA GLU A 78 2.75 5.41 0.90
C GLU A 78 4.19 5.82 1.24
N VAL A 79 4.64 5.52 2.47
CA VAL A 79 6.04 5.75 2.87
C VAL A 79 7.00 4.96 1.99
N ALA A 80 6.67 3.72 1.66
CA ALA A 80 7.52 2.89 0.82
C ALA A 80 7.59 3.39 -0.64
N MET A 81 6.51 3.98 -1.17
CA MET A 81 6.50 4.61 -2.49
C MET A 81 7.30 5.91 -2.51
N ALA A 82 7.21 6.75 -1.46
CA ALA A 82 7.99 7.97 -1.35
C ALA A 82 9.50 7.68 -1.44
N ARG A 83 9.98 6.66 -0.73
CA ARG A 83 11.39 6.20 -0.81
C ARG A 83 11.78 5.68 -2.18
N MET A 84 10.85 5.06 -2.91
CA MET A 84 11.12 4.60 -4.28
C MET A 84 11.25 5.75 -5.26
N LEU A 85 10.42 6.78 -5.11
CA LEU A 85 10.50 8.00 -5.90
C LEU A 85 11.84 8.72 -5.69
N GLU A 86 12.31 8.82 -4.44
CA GLU A 86 13.65 9.34 -4.11
C GLU A 86 14.75 8.56 -4.85
N LYS A 87 14.73 7.22 -4.76
CA LYS A 87 15.70 6.36 -5.46
C LYS A 87 15.65 6.50 -6.99
N ILE A 88 14.46 6.64 -7.57
CA ILE A 88 14.30 6.89 -9.01
C ILE A 88 14.94 8.23 -9.39
N TYR A 89 14.75 9.27 -8.58
CA TYR A 89 15.34 10.59 -8.79
C TYR A 89 16.87 10.52 -8.74
N GLU A 90 17.44 9.88 -7.70
CA GLU A 90 18.89 9.67 -7.57
C GLU A 90 19.50 8.97 -8.79
N ILE A 91 18.85 7.90 -9.28
CA ILE A 91 19.34 7.15 -10.44
C ILE A 91 19.26 7.99 -11.71
N LYS A 92 18.21 8.81 -11.87
CA LYS A 92 18.08 9.73 -13.02
C LYS A 92 19.17 10.80 -13.01
N GLU A 93 19.47 11.38 -11.85
CA GLU A 93 20.55 12.36 -11.72
C GLU A 93 21.92 11.74 -12.05
N ALA A 94 22.18 10.52 -11.57
CA ALA A 94 23.41 9.80 -11.90
C ALA A 94 23.54 9.57 -13.42
N LEU A 95 22.46 9.16 -14.09
CA LEU A 95 22.43 8.99 -15.55
C LEU A 95 22.69 10.30 -16.30
N ASN A 96 22.12 11.41 -15.84
CA ASN A 96 22.33 12.72 -16.47
C ASN A 96 23.76 13.23 -16.27
N SER A 97 24.38 12.94 -15.12
CA SER A 97 25.75 13.32 -14.83
C SER A 97 26.81 12.54 -15.63
N GLU A 98 26.53 11.30 -16.03
CA GLU A 98 27.41 10.50 -16.91
C GLU A 98 27.31 10.88 -18.40
N ALA A 99 26.30 11.67 -18.80
CA ALA A 99 26.09 12.10 -20.18
C ALA A 99 26.89 13.36 -20.57
N HIS A 100 27.53 14.02 -19.60
CA HIS A 100 28.38 15.20 -19.75
C HIS A 100 29.86 14.87 -19.53
#